data_AF-A0A7X0XZV5-F1
#
_entry.id   AF-A0A7X0XZV5-F1
#
_cell.length_a   1.000
_cell.length_b   1.000
_cell.length_c   1.000
_cell.angle_alpha   90.00
_cell.angle_beta   90.00
_cell.angle_gamma   90.00
#
_symmetry.space_group_name_H-M   'P 1'
#
loop_
_entity.id
_entity.type
_entity.pdbx_description
1 polymer ?
#
loop_
_entity_poly.entity_id
_entity_poly.type
_entity_poly.pdbx_seq_one_letter_code
_entity_poly.pdbx_strand_id
1 'polypeptide(L)'
;MSNIFYMFEDEPLQFILNQLNKYFKLYAGFADIDRISRITQFNYCTLLRLQNRYFETESILNELLTSATKAREGTMILEIKFALNQIHWLKGFKDASDFEAERIISSMELLGDIKASEDMKKDWEKFKGEPINLDSLITRS
;
A
#
# COMPACT_ATOMS: atom_id res chain seq x y z
N MET A 1 -9.93 9.01 11.68
CA MET A 1 -9.10 8.82 12.90
C MET A 1 -7.93 7.87 12.61
N SER A 2 -7.13 8.12 11.57
CA SER A 2 -6.16 7.13 11.06
C SER A 2 -4.69 7.50 11.34
N ASN A 3 -4.43 8.63 12.01
CA ASN A 3 -3.09 9.15 12.24
C ASN A 3 -2.48 8.76 13.60
N ILE A 4 -3.21 8.04 14.46
CA ILE A 4 -2.75 7.73 15.83
C ILE A 4 -1.84 6.48 15.84
N PHE A 5 -1.91 5.65 14.80
CA PHE A 5 -1.10 4.42 14.70
C PHE A 5 0.41 4.70 14.70
N TYR A 6 0.83 5.88 14.26
CA TYR A 6 2.25 6.29 14.23
C TYR A 6 2.85 6.63 15.61
N MET A 7 2.04 6.67 16.68
CA MET A 7 2.50 7.03 18.03
C MET A 7 2.77 5.83 18.94
N PHE A 8 2.45 4.62 18.52
CA PHE A 8 2.51 3.43 19.39
C PHE A 8 3.67 2.50 19.00
N GLU A 9 4.34 1.93 20.00
CA GLU A 9 5.29 0.82 19.84
C GLU A 9 4.57 -0.44 19.29
N ASP A 10 5.34 -1.41 18.75
CA ASP A 10 4.81 -2.53 17.95
C ASP A 10 3.79 -3.43 18.69
N GLU A 11 4.02 -3.74 19.97
CA GLU A 11 3.11 -4.58 20.77
C GLU A 11 1.74 -3.93 21.03
N PRO A 12 1.68 -2.67 21.53
CA PRO A 12 0.42 -1.94 21.68
C PRO A 12 -0.36 -1.83 20.36
N LEU A 13 0.34 -1.65 19.25
CA LEU A 13 -0.28 -1.51 17.94
C LEU A 13 -0.96 -2.80 17.47
N GLN A 14 -0.27 -3.94 17.57
CA GLN A 14 -0.87 -5.24 17.24
C GLN A 14 -2.09 -5.53 18.12
N PHE A 15 -2.03 -5.18 19.41
CA PHE A 15 -3.18 -5.31 20.30
C PHE A 15 -4.37 -4.46 19.82
N ILE A 16 -4.14 -3.18 19.48
CA ILE A 16 -5.19 -2.28 18.97
C ILE A 16 -5.80 -2.83 17.68
N LEU A 17 -4.97 -3.28 16.74
CA LEU A 17 -5.45 -3.89 15.48
C LEU A 17 -6.28 -5.14 15.72
N ASN A 18 -5.86 -6.00 16.66
CA ASN A 18 -6.61 -7.19 17.02
C ASN A 18 -7.98 -6.86 17.62
N GLN A 19 -8.09 -5.79 18.41
CA GLN A 19 -9.39 -5.32 18.91
C GLN A 19 -10.24 -4.72 17.80
N LEU A 20 -9.68 -3.88 16.94
CA LEU A 20 -10.39 -3.30 15.79
C LEU A 20 -10.92 -4.37 14.84
N ASN A 21 -10.12 -5.41 14.57
CA ASN A 21 -10.52 -6.54 13.74
C ASN A 21 -11.76 -7.27 14.28
N LYS A 22 -11.95 -7.35 15.60
CA LYS A 22 -13.18 -7.92 16.19
C LYS A 22 -14.40 -7.08 15.85
N TYR A 23 -14.28 -5.75 15.95
CA TYR A 23 -15.36 -4.83 15.63
C TYR A 23 -15.65 -4.79 14.12
N PHE A 24 -14.63 -4.83 13.27
CA PHE A 24 -14.83 -4.92 11.82
C PHE A 24 -15.58 -6.19 11.42
N LYS A 25 -15.28 -7.33 12.06
CA LYS A 25 -16.03 -8.57 11.85
C LYS A 25 -17.47 -8.47 12.35
N LEU A 26 -17.69 -7.85 13.51
CA LEU A 26 -19.03 -7.72 14.11
C LEU A 26 -19.98 -6.87 13.25
N TYR A 27 -19.45 -5.86 12.56
CA TYR A 27 -20.23 -4.92 11.77
C TYR A 27 -19.98 -5.03 10.27
N ALA A 28 -19.51 -6.19 9.80
CA ALA A 28 -19.27 -6.44 8.38
C ALA A 28 -20.53 -6.19 7.54
N GLY A 29 -20.39 -5.51 6.40
CA GLY A 29 -21.50 -5.16 5.52
C GLY A 29 -22.38 -3.98 5.98
N PHE A 30 -22.05 -3.34 7.10
CA PHE A 30 -22.76 -2.14 7.56
C PHE A 30 -21.99 -0.86 7.17
N ALA A 31 -22.64 0.01 6.40
CA ALA A 31 -22.10 1.30 5.96
C ALA A 31 -20.68 1.16 5.35
N ASP A 32 -19.75 2.07 5.71
CA ASP A 32 -18.38 2.09 5.20
C ASP A 32 -17.39 1.25 6.02
N ILE A 33 -17.87 0.35 6.90
CA ILE A 33 -16.98 -0.39 7.81
C ILE A 33 -16.00 -1.28 7.07
N ASP A 34 -16.41 -1.89 5.97
CA ASP A 34 -15.52 -2.70 5.14
C ASP A 34 -14.41 -1.84 4.51
N ARG A 35 -14.72 -0.61 4.11
CA ARG A 35 -13.75 0.36 3.60
C ARG A 35 -12.81 0.84 4.70
N ILE A 36 -13.34 1.17 5.88
CA ILE A 36 -12.54 1.58 7.04
C ILE A 36 -11.60 0.45 7.46
N SER A 37 -12.05 -0.80 7.43
CA SER A 37 -11.25 -1.99 7.69
C SER A 37 -10.08 -2.09 6.72
N ARG A 38 -10.33 -2.00 5.40
CA ARG A 38 -9.27 -2.00 4.38
C ARG A 38 -8.25 -0.87 4.58
N ILE A 39 -8.71 0.36 4.81
CA ILE A 39 -7.84 1.52 5.07
C ILE A 39 -6.98 1.26 6.32
N THR A 40 -7.57 0.72 7.38
CA THR A 40 -6.87 0.45 8.64
C THR A 40 -5.78 -0.59 8.46
N GLN A 41 -6.09 -1.69 7.78
CA GLN A 41 -5.12 -2.74 7.48
C GLN A 41 -4.01 -2.23 6.54
N PHE A 42 -4.35 -1.44 5.52
CA PHE A 42 -3.34 -0.86 4.64
C PHE A 42 -2.40 0.08 5.40
N ASN A 43 -2.93 0.93 6.30
CA ASN A 43 -2.10 1.79 7.14
C ASN A 43 -1.17 1.00 8.07
N TYR A 44 -1.61 -0.14 8.58
CA TYR A 44 -0.74 -1.03 9.35
C TYR A 44 0.41 -1.57 8.49
N CYS A 45 0.13 -2.01 7.27
CA CYS A 45 1.17 -2.43 6.33
C CYS A 45 2.14 -1.27 6.03
N THR A 46 1.64 -0.05 5.85
CA THR A 46 2.48 1.13 5.66
C THR A 46 3.41 1.37 6.84
N LEU A 47 2.92 1.25 8.08
CA LEU A 47 3.77 1.41 9.26
C LEU A 47 4.88 0.33 9.32
N LEU A 48 4.54 -0.94 9.12
CA LEU A 48 5.52 -2.03 9.11
C LEU A 48 6.60 -1.79 8.04
N ARG A 49 6.20 -1.36 6.84
CA ARG A 49 7.13 -1.01 5.76
C ARG A 49 8.06 0.16 6.12
N LEU A 50 7.55 1.19 6.81
CA LEU A 50 8.38 2.30 7.29
C LEU A 50 9.44 1.85 8.31
N GLN A 51 9.22 0.72 8.98
CA GLN A 51 10.17 0.05 9.88
C GLN A 51 11.05 -1.00 9.15
N ASN A 52 11.02 -1.04 7.82
CA ASN A 52 11.67 -2.03 6.95
C ASN A 52 11.16 -3.47 7.09
N ARG A 53 9.98 -3.68 7.68
CA ARG A 53 9.35 -5.01 7.87
C ARG A 53 8.48 -5.39 6.67
N TYR A 54 9.04 -5.31 5.47
CA TYR A 54 8.29 -5.46 4.21
C TYR A 54 7.64 -6.84 4.06
N PHE A 55 8.39 -7.92 4.28
CA PHE A 55 7.92 -9.29 4.05
C PHE A 55 6.74 -9.68 4.94
N GLU A 56 6.63 -9.10 6.13
CA GLU A 56 5.51 -9.35 7.05
C GLU A 56 4.17 -8.83 6.51
N THR A 57 4.22 -7.87 5.58
CA THR A 57 3.01 -7.27 5.00
C THR A 57 2.45 -8.06 3.83
N GLU A 58 3.19 -9.00 3.25
CA GLU A 58 2.83 -9.63 1.98
C GLU A 58 1.48 -10.35 2.01
N SER A 59 1.24 -11.17 3.05
CA SER A 59 -0.03 -11.89 3.17
C SER A 59 -1.21 -10.92 3.30
N ILE A 60 -1.05 -9.89 4.14
CA ILE A 60 -2.09 -8.89 4.40
C ILE A 60 -2.39 -8.08 3.13
N LEU A 61 -1.35 -7.67 2.39
CA LEU A 61 -1.50 -6.92 1.14
C LEU A 61 -2.21 -7.74 0.05
N ASN A 62 -1.95 -9.06 -0.04
CA ASN A 62 -2.64 -9.93 -0.99
C ASN A 62 -4.14 -10.10 -0.66
N GLU A 63 -4.48 -10.25 0.63
CA GLU A 63 -5.87 -10.28 1.09
C GLU A 63 -6.57 -8.94 0.84
N LEU A 64 -5.90 -7.83 1.14
CA LEU A 64 -6.37 -6.47 0.86
C LEU A 64 -6.62 -6.25 -0.63
N LEU A 65 -5.69 -6.68 -1.49
CA LEU A 65 -5.83 -6.55 -2.94
C LEU A 65 -7.09 -7.27 -3.43
N THR A 66 -7.33 -8.48 -2.93
CA THR A 66 -8.53 -9.26 -3.26
C THR A 66 -9.80 -8.53 -2.81
N SER A 67 -9.79 -7.98 -1.59
CA SER A 67 -10.93 -7.24 -1.02
C SER A 67 -11.21 -5.93 -1.78
N ALA A 68 -10.18 -5.11 -2.02
CA ALA A 68 -10.28 -3.85 -2.76
C ALA A 68 -10.73 -4.07 -4.21
N THR A 69 -10.27 -5.14 -4.86
CA THR A 69 -10.71 -5.52 -6.21
C THR A 69 -12.20 -5.85 -6.25
N LYS A 70 -12.70 -6.63 -5.29
CA LYS A 70 -14.14 -6.92 -5.18
C LYS A 70 -14.97 -5.66 -4.95
N ALA A 71 -14.45 -4.73 -4.15
CA ALA A 71 -15.06 -3.44 -3.86
C ALA A 71 -14.89 -2.40 -4.98
N ARG A 72 -14.09 -2.68 -6.02
CA ARG A 72 -13.77 -1.78 -7.14
C ARG A 72 -13.12 -0.46 -6.70
N GLU A 73 -12.28 -0.51 -5.67
CA GLU A 73 -11.57 0.66 -5.13
C GLU A 73 -10.27 0.90 -5.91
N GLY A 74 -10.38 1.48 -7.11
CA GLY A 74 -9.29 1.64 -8.08
C GLY A 74 -8.00 2.25 -7.51
N THR A 75 -8.09 3.36 -6.80
CA THR A 75 -6.93 4.03 -6.17
C THR A 75 -6.24 3.12 -5.15
N MET A 76 -7.01 2.49 -4.26
CA MET A 76 -6.45 1.59 -3.24
C MET A 76 -5.80 0.35 -3.87
N ILE A 77 -6.37 -0.18 -4.97
CA ILE A 77 -5.75 -1.28 -5.72
C ILE A 77 -4.35 -0.89 -6.21
N LEU A 78 -4.18 0.33 -6.72
CA LEU A 78 -2.87 0.83 -7.17
C LEU A 78 -1.91 1.01 -6.00
N GLU A 79 -2.35 1.58 -4.88
CA GLU A 79 -1.54 1.72 -3.66
C GLU A 79 -1.05 0.37 -3.11
N ILE A 80 -1.93 -0.64 -3.07
CA ILE A 80 -1.58 -2.00 -2.63
C ILE A 80 -0.59 -2.65 -3.60
N LYS A 81 -0.81 -2.51 -4.91
CA LYS A 81 0.12 -3.06 -5.93
C LYS A 81 1.49 -2.41 -5.85
N PHE A 82 1.54 -1.10 -5.65
CA PHE A 82 2.79 -0.38 -5.43
C PHE A 82 3.53 -0.97 -4.22
N ALA A 83 2.79 -1.23 -3.14
CA ALA A 83 3.39 -1.81 -1.95
C ALA A 83 3.92 -3.24 -2.15
N LEU A 84 3.19 -4.08 -2.89
CA LEU A 84 3.64 -5.42 -3.27
C LEU A 84 4.87 -5.38 -4.18
N ASN A 85 5.01 -4.37 -5.05
CA ASN A 85 6.19 -4.24 -5.92
C ASN A 85 7.48 -3.98 -5.14
N GLN A 86 7.43 -3.30 -3.99
CA GLN A 86 8.63 -3.19 -3.14
C GLN A 86 9.06 -4.58 -2.63
N ILE A 87 8.10 -5.44 -2.28
CA ILE A 87 8.38 -6.81 -1.85
C ILE A 87 8.96 -7.64 -3.01
N HIS A 88 8.38 -7.53 -4.21
CA HIS A 88 8.90 -8.20 -5.41
C HIS A 88 10.32 -7.74 -5.75
N TRP A 89 10.61 -6.45 -5.61
CA TRP A 89 11.94 -5.90 -5.81
C TRP A 89 12.93 -6.52 -4.82
N LEU A 90 12.56 -6.62 -3.53
CA LEU A 90 13.36 -7.29 -2.49
C LEU A 90 13.55 -8.79 -2.75
N LYS A 91 12.62 -9.44 -3.45
CA LYS A 91 12.73 -10.85 -3.89
C LYS A 91 13.61 -11.04 -5.13
N GLY A 92 14.16 -9.96 -5.69
CA GLY A 92 15.09 -10.00 -6.81
C GLY A 92 14.47 -9.69 -8.18
N PHE A 93 13.17 -9.41 -8.26
CA PHE A 93 12.49 -9.06 -9.52
C PHE A 93 12.63 -7.57 -9.85
N LYS A 94 13.85 -7.03 -9.82
CA LYS A 94 14.13 -5.59 -9.82
C LYS A 94 13.54 -4.87 -11.03
N ASP A 95 13.98 -5.21 -12.24
CA ASP A 95 13.56 -4.53 -13.48
C ASP A 95 12.05 -4.57 -13.69
N ALA A 96 11.41 -5.72 -13.40
CA ALA A 96 9.97 -5.88 -13.51
C ALA A 96 9.22 -5.02 -12.47
N SER A 97 9.75 -4.94 -11.25
CA SER A 97 9.15 -4.15 -10.17
C SER A 97 9.32 -2.65 -10.41
N ASP A 98 10.48 -2.22 -10.91
CA ASP A 98 10.73 -0.83 -11.29
C ASP A 98 9.76 -0.39 -12.39
N PHE A 99 9.66 -1.18 -13.47
CA PHE A 99 8.72 -0.90 -14.56
C PHE A 99 7.26 -0.85 -14.10
N GLU A 100 6.83 -1.78 -13.25
CA GLU A 100 5.44 -1.78 -12.78
C GLU A 100 5.19 -0.64 -11.78
N ALA A 101 6.18 -0.25 -10.95
CA ALA A 101 6.07 0.93 -10.10
C ALA A 101 5.90 2.22 -10.92
N GLU A 102 6.67 2.38 -12.00
CA GLU A 102 6.53 3.51 -12.95
C GLU A 102 5.12 3.57 -13.55
N ARG A 103 4.59 2.42 -13.99
CA ARG A 103 3.24 2.33 -14.54
C ARG A 103 2.16 2.67 -13.52
N ILE A 104 2.30 2.20 -12.28
CA ILE A 104 1.35 2.48 -11.21
C ILE A 104 1.32 3.98 -10.87
N ILE A 105 2.50 4.59 -10.71
CA ILE A 105 2.62 6.03 -10.43
C ILE A 105 2.02 6.86 -11.57
N SER A 106 2.34 6.51 -12.83
CA SER A 106 1.77 7.19 -14.00
C SER A 106 0.24 7.01 -14.09
N SER A 107 -0.26 5.84 -13.71
CA SER A 107 -1.71 5.59 -13.65
C SER A 107 -2.37 6.45 -12.59
N MET A 108 -1.70 6.69 -11.47
CA MET A 108 -2.21 7.56 -10.41
C MET A 108 -2.24 9.03 -10.83
N GLU A 109 -1.22 9.50 -11.56
CA GLU A 109 -1.21 10.82 -12.18
C GLU A 109 -2.35 10.99 -13.19
N LEU A 110 -2.58 9.98 -14.04
CA LEU A 110 -3.67 9.98 -15.01
C LEU A 110 -5.05 10.05 -14.35
N LEU A 111 -5.22 9.42 -13.18
CA LEU A 111 -6.44 9.51 -12.38
C LEU A 111 -6.61 10.87 -11.69
N GLY A 112 -5.61 11.75 -11.75
CA GLY A 112 -5.62 13.09 -11.16
C GLY A 112 -5.24 13.12 -9.68
N ASP A 113 -4.82 12.00 -9.09
CA ASP A 113 -4.37 11.95 -7.70
C ASP A 113 -2.86 12.25 -7.61
N ILE A 114 -2.53 13.50 -7.93
CA ILE A 114 -1.15 14.00 -8.01
C ILE A 114 -0.43 13.89 -6.65
N LYS A 115 -1.17 14.05 -5.55
CA LYS A 115 -0.57 13.94 -4.22
C LYS A 115 -0.15 12.50 -3.93
N ALA A 116 -1.01 11.51 -4.19
CA ALA A 116 -0.66 10.12 -4.00
C ALA A 116 0.52 9.70 -4.89
N SER A 117 0.56 10.16 -6.15
CA SER A 117 1.68 9.85 -7.04
C SER A 117 3.01 10.46 -6.58
N GLU A 118 3.00 11.70 -6.08
CA GLU A 118 4.18 12.34 -5.48
C GLU A 118 4.65 11.61 -4.22
N ASP A 119 3.73 11.19 -3.36
CA ASP A 119 4.05 10.43 -2.15
C ASP A 119 4.65 9.06 -2.52
N MET A 120 4.13 8.38 -3.56
CA MET A 120 4.71 7.16 -4.09
C MET A 120 6.13 7.35 -4.65
N LYS A 121 6.38 8.43 -5.40
CA LYS A 121 7.74 8.74 -5.90
C LYS A 121 8.75 8.88 -4.77
N LYS A 122 8.39 9.65 -3.73
CA LYS A 122 9.23 9.86 -2.55
C LYS A 122 9.45 8.56 -1.77
N ASP A 123 8.40 7.74 -1.64
CA ASP A 123 8.50 6.45 -0.97
C ASP A 123 9.42 5.48 -1.73
N TRP A 124 9.30 5.43 -3.07
CA TRP A 124 10.18 4.61 -3.90
C TRP A 124 11.64 5.07 -3.84
N GLU A 125 11.86 6.38 -3.88
CA GLU A 125 13.19 6.98 -3.74
C GLU A 125 13.80 6.67 -2.37
N LYS A 126 13.02 6.81 -1.29
CA LYS A 126 13.47 6.45 0.06
C LYS A 126 13.77 4.94 0.17
N PHE A 127 12.96 4.10 -0.46
CA PHE A 127 13.11 2.65 -0.46
C PHE A 127 14.38 2.19 -1.18
N LYS A 128 14.66 2.73 -2.39
CA LYS A 128 15.81 2.31 -3.21
C LYS A 128 17.08 3.14 -3.00
N GLY A 129 16.93 4.39 -2.56
CA GLY A 129 17.99 5.41 -2.54
C GLY A 129 18.19 6.14 -3.87
N GLU A 130 17.31 5.94 -4.86
CA GLU A 130 17.39 6.58 -6.18
C GLU A 130 15.99 6.99 -6.68
N PRO A 131 15.85 8.13 -7.37
CA PRO A 131 14.56 8.58 -7.87
C PRO A 131 14.02 7.64 -8.95
N ILE A 132 12.69 7.53 -9.02
CA ILE A 132 12.04 6.77 -10.09
C ILE A 132 12.08 7.55 -11.41
N ASN A 133 12.39 6.86 -12.51
CA ASN A 133 12.46 7.47 -13.84
C ASN A 133 11.18 7.17 -14.63
N LEU A 134 10.27 8.13 -14.73
CA LEU A 134 9.01 7.94 -15.47
C LEU A 134 9.16 8.07 -16.99
N ASP A 135 10.27 8.64 -17.49
CA ASP A 135 10.48 8.86 -18.93
C ASP A 135 10.83 7.57 -19.68
N SER A 136 11.23 6.51 -18.95
CA SER A 136 11.51 5.17 -19.47
C SER A 136 10.31 4.55 -20.20
N LEU A 137 9.08 4.88 -19.79
CA LEU A 137 7.83 4.32 -20.33
C LEU A 137 7.60 4.70 -21.80
N ILE A 138 8.14 5.83 -22.25
CA ILE A 138 8.02 6.31 -23.64
C ILE A 138 8.96 5.54 -24.57
N THR A 139 10.07 5.01 -24.05
CA THR A 139 11.12 4.33 -24.85
C THR A 139 10.92 2.82 -25.01
N ARG A 140 9.96 2.23 -24.30
CA ARG A 140 9.76 0.76 -24.24
C ARG A 140 8.40 0.29 -24.80
N SER A 141 7.58 1.20 -25.32
CA SER A 141 6.32 0.93 -26.03
C SER A 141 6.52 0.80 -27.53
#